data_AF-A0A2E6X8R4-F1
#
_entry.id   AF-A0A2E6X8R4-F1
#
_cell.length_a   1.000
_cell.length_b   1.000
_cell.length_c   1.000
_cell.angle_alpha   90.00
_cell.angle_beta   90.00
_cell.angle_gamma   90.00
#
_symmetry.space_group_name_H-M   'P 1'
#
loop_
_entity.id
_entity.type
_entity.pdbx_description
1 polymer ?
#
loop_
_entity_poly.entity_id
_entity_poly.type
_entity_poly.pdbx_seq_one_letter_code
_entity_poly.pdbx_strand_id
1 'polypeptide(L)'
;MVILPEVVKASWFAGAETGDGVLLARHAPSQWSDPSFLTLAAASFGLQLGIQNTSILLVLRTPGALQSIIKHQGKVGADFGATVVFYGMGAEAATTSNLGADIVAFAAPNVGAYMGGSLEGSVLITRRDLNEAVYGVGATPQGIIAGKRKSGIAQSLKHALTR
;
A
#
# COMPACT_ATOMS: atom_id res chain seq x y z
N MET A 1 4.71 -3.65 5.22
CA MET A 1 4.74 -3.33 3.79
C MET A 1 3.35 -3.50 3.21
N VAL A 2 3.00 -2.68 2.23
CA VAL A 2 1.80 -2.84 1.41
C VAL A 2 2.24 -3.18 0.00
N ILE A 3 1.59 -4.16 -0.61
CA ILE A 3 1.84 -4.58 -1.98
C ILE A 3 0.54 -4.39 -2.76
N LEU A 4 0.62 -3.59 -3.82
CA LEU A 4 -0.47 -3.31 -4.75
C LEU A 4 -0.01 -3.79 -6.12
N PRO A 5 -0.32 -5.04 -6.50
CA PRO A 5 0.14 -5.61 -7.77
C PRO A 5 -0.49 -4.92 -8.97
N GLU A 6 -1.74 -4.49 -8.85
CA GLU A 6 -2.52 -3.88 -9.92
C GLU A 6 -3.16 -2.58 -9.43
N VAL A 7 -2.62 -1.46 -9.87
CA VAL A 7 -3.16 -0.13 -9.62
C VAL A 7 -3.54 0.47 -10.96
N VAL A 8 -4.83 0.62 -11.18
CA VAL A 8 -5.38 1.19 -12.40
C VAL A 8 -5.60 2.68 -12.18
N LYS A 9 -4.96 3.48 -13.02
CA LYS A 9 -5.14 4.93 -13.12
C LYS A 9 -5.90 5.23 -14.40
N ALA A 10 -7.00 5.96 -14.30
CA ALA A 10 -7.70 6.51 -15.45
C ALA A 10 -7.75 8.03 -15.31
N SER A 11 -7.27 8.78 -16.30
CA SER A 11 -7.23 10.24 -16.25
C SER A 11 -7.72 10.89 -17.55
N TRP A 12 -8.59 11.89 -17.40
CA TRP A 12 -8.98 12.82 -18.44
C TRP A 12 -9.11 14.25 -17.86
N PHE A 13 -8.04 15.06 -17.91
CA PHE A 13 -7.84 16.33 -17.17
C PHE A 13 -7.91 16.21 -15.63
N ALA A 14 -8.85 15.43 -15.11
CA ALA A 14 -8.89 14.87 -13.76
C ALA A 14 -8.94 13.34 -13.87
N GLY A 15 -8.40 12.64 -12.87
CA GLY A 15 -8.32 11.19 -12.87
C GLY A 15 -8.53 10.60 -11.50
N ALA A 16 -8.80 9.30 -11.49
CA ALA A 16 -8.87 8.49 -10.30
C ALA A 16 -7.96 7.28 -10.45
N GLU A 17 -7.43 6.83 -9.32
CA GLU A 17 -6.61 5.63 -9.21
C GLU A 17 -7.25 4.70 -8.20
N THR A 18 -7.29 3.42 -8.53
CA THR A 18 -7.74 2.39 -7.61
C THR A 18 -6.93 1.13 -7.79
N GLY A 19 -6.63 0.43 -6.71
CA GLY A 19 -5.91 -0.83 -6.75
C GLY A 19 -6.13 -1.66 -5.50
N ASP A 20 -6.44 -2.93 -5.68
CA ASP A 20 -6.52 -3.87 -4.57
C ASP A 20 -5.12 -4.36 -4.21
N GLY A 21 -4.91 -4.59 -2.92
CA GLY A 21 -3.61 -4.98 -2.40
C GLY A 21 -3.67 -5.63 -1.03
N VAL A 22 -2.48 -5.94 -0.52
CA VAL A 22 -2.31 -6.60 0.77
C VAL A 22 -1.31 -5.85 1.64
N LEU A 23 -1.64 -5.75 2.93
CA LEU A 23 -0.79 -5.24 3.98
C LEU A 23 -0.21 -6.41 4.78
N LEU A 24 1.12 -6.44 4.89
CA LEU A 24 1.87 -7.38 5.69
C LEU A 24 2.72 -6.62 6.71
N ALA A 25 2.64 -6.96 8.00
CA ALA A 25 3.56 -6.41 9.00
C ALA A 25 4.73 -7.36 9.25
N ARG A 26 5.91 -6.80 9.49
CA ARG A 26 7.08 -7.58 9.92
C ARG A 26 7.16 -7.55 11.45
N HIS A 27 7.05 -8.71 12.08
CA HIS A 27 7.25 -8.85 13.54
C HIS A 27 8.70 -9.17 13.87
N ALA A 28 9.37 -9.95 13.02
CA ALA A 28 10.77 -10.31 13.15
C ALA A 28 11.42 -10.48 11.76
N PRO A 29 12.77 -10.52 11.64
CA PRO A 29 13.46 -10.58 10.36
C PRO A 29 12.96 -11.66 9.39
N SER A 30 12.47 -12.80 9.88
CA SER A 30 11.89 -13.88 9.07
C SER A 30 10.39 -14.10 9.30
N GLN A 31 9.73 -13.24 10.09
CA GLN A 31 8.34 -13.43 10.49
C GLN A 31 7.46 -12.27 10.01
N TRP A 32 6.78 -12.52 8.89
CA TRP A 32 5.69 -11.70 8.40
C TRP A 32 4.36 -12.15 8.99
N SER A 33 3.48 -11.19 9.27
CA SER A 33 2.09 -11.46 9.60
C SER A 33 1.35 -12.07 8.42
N ASP A 34 0.13 -12.54 8.68
CA ASP A 34 -0.80 -12.89 7.60
C ASP A 34 -1.21 -11.61 6.83
N PRO A 35 -1.50 -11.72 5.51
CA PRO A 35 -1.86 -10.58 4.69
C PRO A 35 -3.27 -10.06 5.01
N SER A 36 -3.38 -8.77 5.29
CA SER A 36 -4.67 -8.08 5.40
C SER A 36 -5.01 -7.43 4.06
N PHE A 37 -6.21 -7.66 3.54
CA PHE A 37 -6.67 -7.08 2.28
C PHE A 37 -7.06 -5.61 2.47
N LEU A 38 -6.68 -4.79 1.49
CA LEU A 38 -7.01 -3.38 1.41
C LEU A 38 -7.15 -2.93 -0.05
N THR A 39 -7.72 -1.75 -0.23
CA THR A 39 -7.82 -1.06 -1.52
C THR A 39 -7.19 0.31 -1.38
N LEU A 40 -6.32 0.68 -2.30
CA LEU A 40 -5.86 2.05 -2.48
C LEU A 40 -6.83 2.77 -3.41
N ALA A 41 -7.24 3.98 -3.03
CA ALA A 41 -8.03 4.87 -3.87
C ALA A 41 -7.42 6.28 -3.84
N ALA A 42 -7.14 6.88 -4.99
CA ALA A 42 -6.56 8.21 -5.07
C ALA A 42 -7.24 9.08 -6.12
N ALA A 43 -7.29 10.39 -5.87
CA ALA A 43 -7.59 11.35 -6.91
C ALA A 43 -6.28 11.83 -7.52
N SER A 44 -6.24 11.98 -8.84
CA SER A 44 -5.08 12.50 -9.57
C SER A 44 -5.51 13.65 -10.48
N PHE A 45 -4.66 14.65 -10.64
CA PHE A 45 -4.81 15.68 -11.66
C PHE A 45 -3.63 15.55 -12.62
N GLY A 46 -3.92 15.48 -13.92
CA GLY A 46 -2.90 15.21 -14.92
C GLY A 46 -3.30 15.69 -16.29
N LEU A 47 -2.32 16.20 -17.03
CA LEU A 47 -2.45 16.58 -18.44
C LEU A 47 -2.48 15.35 -19.36
N GLN A 48 -2.16 14.16 -18.82
CA GLN A 48 -2.12 12.92 -19.57
C GLN A 48 -3.51 12.28 -19.64
N LEU A 49 -3.98 12.04 -20.86
CA LEU A 49 -5.17 11.26 -21.15
C LEU A 49 -4.79 9.79 -21.28
N GLY A 50 -5.43 8.91 -20.50
CA GLY A 50 -5.22 7.47 -20.68
C GLY A 50 -5.55 6.62 -19.47
N ILE A 51 -5.39 5.31 -19.68
CA ILE A 51 -5.46 4.28 -18.64
C ILE A 51 -4.06 3.72 -18.45
N GLN A 52 -3.60 3.66 -17.21
CA GLN A 52 -2.30 3.09 -16.84
C GLN A 52 -2.53 2.02 -15.78
N ASN A 53 -1.78 0.93 -15.87
CA ASN A 53 -1.79 -0.11 -14.86
C ASN A 53 -0.39 -0.20 -14.27
N THR A 54 -0.19 -0.02 -12.98
CA THR A 54 1.13 -0.04 -12.36
C THR A 54 1.14 -0.86 -11.07
N SER A 55 2.31 -1.35 -10.69
CA SER A 55 2.49 -2.06 -9.42
C SER A 55 3.23 -1.17 -8.42
N ILE A 56 2.68 -1.04 -7.22
CA ILE A 56 3.21 -0.18 -6.16
C ILE A 56 3.55 -1.03 -4.93
N LEU A 57 4.73 -0.80 -4.37
CA LEU A 57 5.20 -1.44 -3.14
C LEU A 57 5.53 -0.37 -2.11
N LEU A 58 4.79 -0.34 -1.00
CA LEU A 58 5.01 0.61 0.09
C LEU A 58 5.72 -0.10 1.25
N VAL A 59 6.96 0.28 1.53
CA VAL A 59 7.73 -0.18 2.69
C VAL A 59 7.53 0.78 3.84
N LEU A 60 6.74 0.37 4.83
CA LEU A 60 6.66 1.07 6.11
C LEU A 60 7.89 0.72 6.95
N ARG A 61 8.67 1.74 7.32
CA ARG A 61 9.87 1.59 8.15
C ARG A 61 9.61 1.84 9.63
N THR A 62 8.55 2.58 9.96
CA THR A 62 8.21 2.89 11.36
C THR A 62 6.91 2.22 11.81
N PRO A 63 6.82 1.83 13.10
CA PRO A 63 5.60 1.25 13.66
C PRO A 63 4.44 2.25 13.68
N GLY A 64 4.74 3.55 13.79
CA GLY A 64 3.74 4.62 13.71
C GLY A 64 2.98 4.60 12.39
N ALA A 65 3.69 4.53 11.26
CA ALA A 65 3.06 4.42 9.95
C ALA A 65 2.15 3.20 9.82
N LEU A 66 2.58 2.04 10.34
CA LEU A 66 1.77 0.83 10.34
C LEU A 66 0.49 1.00 11.15
N GLN A 67 0.60 1.54 12.37
CA GLN A 67 -0.56 1.76 13.22
C GLN A 67 -1.55 2.74 12.59
N SER A 68 -1.06 3.79 11.93
CA SER A 68 -1.95 4.77 11.33
C SER A 68 -2.73 4.19 10.15
N ILE A 69 -2.10 3.40 9.27
CA ILE A 69 -2.81 2.69 8.18
C ILE A 69 -3.88 1.77 8.76
N ILE A 70 -3.52 1.00 9.78
CA ILE A 70 -4.40 0.02 10.40
C ILE A 70 -5.59 0.68 11.12
N LYS A 71 -5.36 1.80 11.82
CA LYS A 71 -6.33 2.41 12.73
C LYS A 71 -7.24 3.41 12.03
N HIS A 72 -6.70 4.19 11.10
CA HIS A 72 -7.40 5.35 10.56
C HIS A 72 -7.94 5.15 9.15
N GLN A 73 -7.55 4.07 8.43
CA GLN A 73 -7.92 3.89 7.01
C GLN A 73 -7.72 5.20 6.21
N GLY A 74 -6.66 5.93 6.57
CA GLY A 74 -6.54 7.37 6.33
C GLY A 74 -5.81 7.71 5.04
N LYS A 75 -5.75 9.01 4.76
CA LYS A 75 -5.01 9.54 3.62
C LYS A 75 -3.51 9.43 3.84
N VAL A 76 -2.82 8.79 2.90
CA VAL A 76 -1.36 8.77 2.76
C VAL A 76 -0.86 10.21 2.64
N GLY A 77 -0.03 10.65 3.59
CA GLY A 77 0.52 12.01 3.66
C GLY A 77 -0.10 12.89 4.76
N ALA A 78 -1.38 13.25 4.64
CA ALA A 78 -1.98 14.29 5.49
C ALA A 78 -2.35 13.84 6.91
N ASP A 79 -2.95 12.66 7.07
CA ASP A 79 -3.50 12.20 8.36
C ASP A 79 -2.51 11.36 9.17
N PHE A 80 -1.41 10.92 8.54
CA PHE A 80 -0.51 9.94 9.15
C PHE A 80 0.71 10.53 9.84
N GLY A 81 0.98 11.84 9.68
CA GLY A 81 2.20 12.48 10.19
C GLY A 81 3.48 11.76 9.75
N ALA A 82 3.39 10.97 8.69
CA ALA A 82 4.39 10.04 8.22
C ALA A 82 5.00 10.58 6.93
N THR A 83 6.32 10.65 6.88
CA THR A 83 7.01 11.13 5.68
C THR A 83 7.04 10.02 4.62
N VAL A 84 6.52 10.30 3.42
CA VAL A 84 6.49 9.37 2.28
C VAL A 84 7.54 9.80 1.24
N VAL A 85 8.35 8.86 0.76
CA VAL A 85 9.34 9.11 -0.32
C VAL A 85 9.13 8.11 -1.46
N PHE A 86 9.15 8.59 -2.71
CA PHE A 86 8.95 7.77 -3.92
C PHE A 86 10.29 7.39 -4.57
N TYR A 87 10.46 6.11 -4.90
CA TYR A 87 11.59 5.53 -5.62
C TYR A 87 11.09 4.91 -6.95
N GLY A 88 11.49 5.50 -8.08
CA GLY A 88 11.16 5.06 -9.44
C GLY A 88 11.73 6.04 -10.48
N MET A 89 12.28 5.52 -11.59
CA MET A 89 13.08 6.29 -12.56
C MET A 89 12.35 7.53 -13.11
N GLY A 90 12.95 8.71 -12.87
CA GLY A 90 12.46 10.03 -13.25
C GLY A 90 12.70 11.10 -12.18
N ALA A 91 12.92 10.70 -10.92
CA ALA A 91 13.24 11.62 -9.84
C ALA A 91 14.75 11.73 -9.61
N GLU A 92 15.40 12.61 -10.39
CA GLU A 92 16.62 13.29 -9.94
C GLU A 92 16.33 14.39 -8.88
N ALA A 93 15.08 14.52 -8.41
CA ALA A 93 14.68 15.45 -7.35
C ALA A 93 14.15 14.62 -6.16
N ALA A 94 14.79 14.51 -5.00
CA ALA A 94 15.61 15.49 -4.31
C ALA A 94 16.67 14.79 -3.43
N THR A 95 17.93 15.11 -3.70
CA THR A 95 18.97 15.42 -2.69
C THR A 95 18.96 14.64 -1.38
N THR A 96 19.88 13.66 -1.28
CA THR A 96 20.83 13.47 -0.16
C THR A 96 20.37 13.54 1.33
N SER A 97 19.08 13.58 1.69
CA SER A 97 18.69 14.07 3.03
C SER A 97 17.67 13.25 3.83
N ASN A 98 17.07 12.17 3.33
CA ASN A 98 15.91 11.55 4.03
C ASN A 98 16.15 10.15 4.63
N LEU A 99 17.19 10.04 5.47
CA LEU A 99 17.37 8.89 6.38
C LEU A 99 16.17 8.68 7.34
N GLY A 100 15.26 9.66 7.48
CA GLY A 100 14.12 9.64 8.41
C GLY A 100 12.73 9.29 7.85
N ALA A 101 12.57 8.96 6.56
CA ALA A 101 11.23 8.70 6.02
C ALA A 101 10.52 7.48 6.67
N ASP A 102 9.28 7.66 7.09
CA ASP A 102 8.46 6.62 7.71
C ASP A 102 7.96 5.57 6.72
N ILE A 103 7.71 5.99 5.47
CA ILE A 103 7.17 5.17 4.39
C ILE A 103 8.01 5.40 3.14
N VAL A 104 8.46 4.32 2.51
CA VAL A 104 9.17 4.34 1.23
C VAL A 104 8.31 3.66 0.19
N ALA A 105 7.88 4.40 -0.81
CA ALA A 105 7.07 3.91 -1.91
C ALA A 105 7.96 3.59 -3.11
N PHE A 106 7.88 2.35 -3.60
CA PHE A 106 8.56 1.89 -4.80
C PHE A 106 7.50 1.64 -5.88
N ALA A 107 7.68 2.23 -7.05
CA ALA A 107 6.89 1.87 -8.22
C ALA A 107 7.70 0.89 -9.08
N ALA A 108 7.10 -0.24 -9.47
CA ALA A 108 7.79 -1.20 -10.31
C ALA A 108 8.01 -0.63 -11.73
N PRO A 109 9.16 -0.92 -12.38
CA PRO A 109 9.56 -0.29 -13.63
C PRO A 109 8.74 -0.71 -14.87
N ASN A 110 7.85 -1.71 -14.78
CA ASN A 110 7.26 -2.33 -15.97
C ASN A 110 6.12 -1.56 -16.63
N VAL A 111 5.49 -0.56 -15.98
CA VAL A 111 4.47 0.25 -16.64
C VAL A 111 4.38 1.63 -15.98
N GLY A 112 4.74 2.65 -16.77
CA GLY A 112 4.48 4.06 -16.48
C GLY A 112 5.29 4.61 -15.33
N ALA A 113 6.16 5.60 -15.60
CA ALA A 113 6.67 6.45 -14.54
C ALA A 113 5.48 6.98 -13.74
N TYR A 114 5.39 6.66 -12.45
CA TYR A 114 4.41 7.25 -11.54
C TYR A 114 4.82 8.71 -11.28
N MET A 115 4.76 9.53 -12.33
CA MET A 115 4.90 10.97 -12.30
C MET A 115 3.52 11.54 -11.97
N GLY A 116 3.18 11.55 -10.69
CA GLY A 116 1.94 12.13 -10.24
C GLY A 116 1.89 12.10 -8.73
N GLY A 117 1.71 13.25 -8.10
CA GLY A 117 1.48 13.39 -6.65
C GLY A 117 0.15 12.78 -6.19
N SER A 118 -0.36 11.75 -6.85
CA SER A 118 -1.61 11.08 -6.50
C SER A 118 -1.48 10.17 -5.27
N LEU A 119 -0.27 9.69 -4.97
CA LEU A 119 -0.01 8.96 -3.72
C LEU A 119 -0.17 9.88 -2.50
N GLU A 120 0.25 11.15 -2.59
CA GLU A 120 -0.02 12.20 -1.59
C GLU A 120 -1.51 12.58 -1.63
N GLY A 121 -2.30 11.98 -0.74
CA GLY A 121 -3.76 12.13 -0.72
C GLY A 121 -4.54 10.86 -1.10
N SER A 122 -3.83 9.77 -1.43
CA SER A 122 -4.46 8.45 -1.59
C SER A 122 -5.01 7.93 -0.26
N VAL A 123 -6.14 7.24 -0.28
CA VAL A 123 -6.78 6.64 0.90
C VAL A 123 -6.57 5.13 0.84
N LEU A 124 -6.17 4.54 1.96
CA LEU A 124 -6.09 3.09 2.12
C LEU A 124 -7.32 2.58 2.87
N ILE A 125 -8.19 1.88 2.16
CA ILE A 125 -9.47 1.38 2.67
C ILE A 125 -9.31 -0.10 3.01
N THR A 126 -9.72 -0.50 4.21
CA THR A 126 -9.67 -1.92 4.59
C THR A 126 -10.79 -2.70 3.91
N ARG A 127 -10.43 -3.78 3.22
CA ARG A 127 -11.40 -4.70 2.60
C ARG A 127 -11.91 -5.72 3.61
N ARG A 128 -12.86 -5.28 4.44
CA ARG A 128 -13.45 -6.11 5.50
C ARG A 128 -14.15 -7.35 4.92
N ASP A 129 -14.80 -7.21 3.77
CA ASP A 129 -15.40 -8.29 2.99
C ASP A 129 -14.38 -9.41 2.68
N LEU A 130 -13.23 -9.06 2.11
CA LEU A 130 -12.19 -10.03 1.77
C LEU A 130 -11.51 -10.60 3.02
N ASN A 131 -11.26 -9.75 4.02
CA ASN A 131 -10.70 -10.19 5.29
C ASN A 131 -11.63 -11.17 6.02
N GLU A 132 -12.93 -10.92 6.05
CA GLU A 132 -13.89 -11.83 6.67
C GLU A 132 -14.08 -13.11 5.87
N ALA A 133 -14.02 -13.04 4.54
CA ALA A 133 -14.06 -14.23 3.68
C ALA A 133 -12.87 -15.17 3.94
N VAL A 134 -11.67 -14.64 4.19
CA VAL A 134 -10.45 -15.44 4.40
C VAL A 134 -10.22 -15.83 5.86
N TYR A 135 -10.53 -14.95 6.81
CA TYR A 135 -10.20 -15.08 8.24
C TYR A 135 -11.42 -15.17 9.17
N GLY A 136 -12.63 -15.21 8.61
CA GLY A 136 -13.90 -15.28 9.34
C GLY A 136 -14.44 -13.93 9.84
N VAL A 137 -15.73 -13.91 10.16
CA VAL A 137 -16.49 -12.71 10.59
C VAL A 137 -15.80 -11.92 11.70
N GLY A 138 -15.69 -10.60 11.54
CA GLY A 138 -15.01 -9.71 12.48
C GLY A 138 -13.48 -9.66 12.33
N ALA A 139 -12.93 -10.17 11.23
CA ALA A 139 -11.49 -10.09 10.96
C ALA A 139 -11.05 -8.65 10.67
N THR A 140 -10.45 -8.00 11.66
CA THR A 140 -9.84 -6.67 11.51
C THR A 140 -8.38 -6.80 11.08
N PRO A 141 -7.83 -5.80 10.36
CA PRO A 141 -6.40 -5.77 10.03
C PRO A 141 -5.52 -5.93 11.25
N GLN A 142 -5.89 -5.30 12.37
CA GLN A 142 -5.23 -5.43 13.67
C GLN A 142 -5.16 -6.89 14.13
N GLY A 143 -6.28 -7.62 14.06
CA GLY A 143 -6.37 -9.01 14.49
C GLY A 143 -5.61 -9.97 13.58
N ILE A 144 -5.66 -9.74 12.27
CA ILE A 144 -4.91 -10.51 11.25
C ILE A 144 -3.41 -10.28 11.44
N ILE A 145 -3.00 -9.01 11.51
CA ILE A 145 -1.60 -8.63 11.61
C ILE A 145 -1.00 -9.09 12.93
N ALA A 146 -1.72 -8.96 14.06
CA ALA A 146 -1.25 -9.45 15.35
C ALA A 146 -1.21 -10.99 15.46
N GLY A 147 -1.57 -11.73 14.40
CA GLY A 147 -1.58 -13.20 14.39
C GLY A 147 -2.65 -13.81 15.28
N LYS A 148 -3.64 -13.01 15.71
CA LYS A 148 -4.79 -13.45 16.53
C LYS A 148 -5.84 -14.16 15.68
N ARG A 149 -5.75 -14.05 14.35
CA ARG A 149 -6.59 -14.74 13.37
C ARG A 149 -5.66 -15.46 12.41
N LYS A 150 -5.70 -16.79 12.42
CA LYS A 150 -4.91 -17.66 11.54
C LYS A 150 -5.87 -18.44 10.66
N SER A 151 -5.62 -18.46 9.35
CA SER A 151 -6.39 -19.22 8.37
C SER A 151 -5.46 -20.16 7.61
N GLY A 152 -5.90 -21.38 7.34
CA GLY A 152 -5.14 -22.33 6.51
C GLY A 152 -4.88 -21.79 5.09
N ILE A 153 -5.81 -20.98 4.57
CA ILE A 153 -5.69 -20.34 3.25
C ILE A 153 -4.61 -19.24 3.27
N ALA A 154 -4.46 -18.53 4.39
CA ALA A 154 -3.43 -17.50 4.54
C ALA A 154 -2.01 -18.09 4.53
N GLN A 155 -1.83 -19.31 5.04
CA GLN A 155 -0.55 -20.01 4.94
C GLN A 155 -0.18 -20.36 3.50
N SER A 156 -1.16 -20.75 2.67
CA SER A 156 -0.95 -21.01 1.24
C SER A 156 -0.55 -19.74 0.48
N LEU A 157 -1.19 -18.61 0.77
CA LEU A 157 -0.84 -17.30 0.20
C LEU A 157 0.57 -16.84 0.63
N LYS A 158 0.92 -17.04 1.90
CA LYS A 158 2.26 -16.76 2.41
C LYS A 158 3.33 -17.57 1.69
N HIS A 159 3.07 -18.84 1.39
CA HIS A 159 3.98 -19.67 0.59
C HIS A 159 4.11 -19.20 -0.86
N ALA A 160 3.03 -18.70 -1.48
CA ALA A 160 3.06 -18.20 -2.85
C ALA A 160 3.85 -16.88 -2.99
N LEU A 161 3.83 -16.04 -1.95
CA LEU A 161 4.52 -14.74 -1.95
C LEU A 161 6.00 -14.81 -1.53
N THR A 162 6.47 -15.97 -1.05
CA THR A 162 7.86 -16.17 -0.59
C THR A 162 8.69 -16.98 -1.59
N ARG A 163 8.19 -17.21 -2.80
CA ARG A 163 8.86 -17.99 -3.85
C ARG A 163 9.39 -17.10 -4.97
#